data_AF-A0A8C0PJG1-F1
#
_entry.id   AF-A0A8C0PJG1-F1
#
_cell.length_a   1.000
_cell.length_b   1.000
_cell.length_c   1.000
_cell.angle_alpha   90.00
_cell.angle_beta   90.00
_cell.angle_gamma   90.00
#
_symmetry.space_group_name_H-M   'P 1'
#
loop_
_entity.id
_entity.type
_entity.pdbx_description
1 polymer ?
#
loop_
_entity_poly.entity_id
_entity_poly.type
_entity_poly.pdbx_seq_one_letter_code
_entity_poly.pdbx_strand_id
1 'polypeptide(L)'
;MATYLEFIQQNEERDGVRFSWNVWPSSRLEATRMVVPLACLLTPLKERPDLPPVQYEPVLCSRPTCKAILNPLCQVDYRAKLWACNFCFQRNQVSMPYYIQNRGLCLYNF
;
A
#
# COMPACT_ATOMS: atom_id res chain seq x y z
N MET A 1 15.87 -7.55 16.29
CA MET A 1 14.47 -8.04 16.28
C MET A 1 13.60 -6.83 16.52
N ALA A 2 12.70 -6.49 15.60
CA ALA A 2 11.78 -5.39 15.84
C ALA A 2 10.74 -5.83 16.87
N THR A 3 10.54 -5.01 17.90
CA THR A 3 9.49 -5.23 18.90
C THR A 3 8.12 -4.82 18.35
N TYR A 4 7.04 -5.30 18.97
CA TYR A 4 5.69 -4.89 18.57
C TYR A 4 5.44 -3.39 18.78
N LEU A 5 6.10 -2.79 19.78
CA LEU A 5 6.04 -1.34 20.04
C LEU A 5 6.72 -0.55 18.92
N GLU A 6 7.92 -0.96 18.52
CA GLU A 6 8.65 -0.36 17.38
C GLU A 6 7.84 -0.49 16.09
N PHE A 7 7.21 -1.65 15.86
CA PHE A 7 6.33 -1.83 14.69
C PHE A 7 5.19 -0.80 14.67
N ILE A 8 4.49 -0.59 15.79
CA ILE A 8 3.39 0.37 15.85
C ILE A 8 3.90 1.79 15.57
N GLN A 9 5.00 2.19 16.22
CA GLN A 9 5.58 3.53 16.06
C GLN A 9 6.00 3.80 14.61
N GLN A 10 6.68 2.84 13.98
CA GLN A 10 7.14 2.97 12.59
C GLN A 10 5.98 3.09 11.60
N ASN A 11 4.87 2.36 11.78
CA ASN A 11 3.69 2.47 10.90
C ASN A 11 2.95 3.81 11.11
N GLU A 12 2.87 4.29 12.35
CA GLU A 12 2.26 5.59 12.65
C GLU A 12 3.10 6.76 12.10
N GLU A 13 4.43 6.65 12.14
CA GLU A 13 5.35 7.61 11.53
C GLU A 13 5.30 7.57 10.00
N ARG A 14 5.34 6.38 9.39
CA ARG A 14 5.35 6.16 7.93
C ARG A 14 4.04 6.50 7.25
N ASP A 15 2.97 5.86 7.68
CA ASP A 15 1.69 5.86 6.97
C ASP A 15 0.63 6.71 7.68
N GLY A 16 0.95 7.28 8.86
CA GLY A 16 0.00 8.04 9.65
C GLY A 16 -1.17 7.20 10.16
N VAL A 17 -0.97 5.89 10.35
CA VAL A 17 -2.02 4.94 10.71
C VAL A 17 -1.71 4.19 12.00
N ARG A 18 -2.73 4.02 12.84
CA ARG A 18 -2.66 3.18 14.04
C ARG A 18 -3.92 2.33 14.20
N PHE A 19 -3.76 1.02 14.23
CA PHE A 19 -4.88 0.08 14.36
C PHE A 19 -5.15 -0.30 15.81
N SER A 20 -6.42 -0.65 16.11
CA SER A 20 -6.77 -1.37 17.34
C SER A 20 -6.17 -2.77 17.37
N TRP A 21 -6.01 -3.40 16.20
CA TRP A 21 -5.42 -4.73 16.01
C TRP A 21 -4.53 -4.76 14.76
N ASN A 22 -3.23 -5.04 14.91
CA ASN A 22 -2.31 -5.19 13.76
C ASN A 22 -2.24 -6.63 13.22
N VAL A 23 -2.98 -7.56 13.82
CA VAL A 23 -3.20 -8.92 13.31
C VAL A 23 -4.71 -9.15 13.28
N TRP A 24 -5.22 -9.52 12.13
CA TRP A 24 -6.67 -9.60 11.89
C TRP A 24 -7.18 -11.03 12.10
N PRO A 25 -8.46 -11.19 12.50
CA PRO A 25 -9.08 -12.51 12.56
C PRO A 25 -9.15 -13.12 11.16
N SER A 26 -8.84 -14.41 11.07
CA SER A 26 -8.86 -15.14 9.79
C SER A 26 -10.24 -15.72 9.47
N SER A 27 -11.13 -15.76 10.46
CA SER A 27 -12.48 -16.31 10.34
C SER A 27 -13.55 -15.32 10.78
N ARG A 28 -14.75 -15.47 10.21
CA ARG A 28 -15.93 -14.67 10.59
C ARG A 28 -16.30 -14.87 12.06
N LEU A 29 -16.13 -16.07 12.60
CA LEU A 29 -16.44 -16.38 14.00
C LEU A 29 -15.51 -15.62 14.95
N GLU A 30 -14.19 -15.64 14.69
CA GLU A 30 -13.22 -14.85 15.46
C GLU A 30 -13.53 -13.36 15.38
N ALA A 31 -13.85 -12.86 14.19
CA ALA A 31 -14.20 -11.45 13.99
C ALA A 31 -15.42 -11.03 14.83
N THR A 32 -16.47 -11.86 14.90
CA THR A 32 -17.66 -11.55 15.73
C THR A 32 -17.41 -11.57 17.24
N ARG A 33 -16.31 -12.21 17.69
CA ARG A 33 -15.94 -12.30 19.11
C ARG A 33 -15.00 -11.18 19.56
N MET A 34 -14.54 -10.33 18.64
CA MET A 34 -13.69 -9.20 18.98
C MET A 34 -14.49 -8.16 19.77
N VAL A 35 -14.11 -7.94 21.04
CA VAL A 35 -14.75 -6.95 21.91
C VAL A 35 -14.46 -5.53 21.43
N VAL A 36 -13.22 -5.27 21.01
CA VAL A 36 -12.82 -4.00 20.39
C VAL A 36 -12.88 -4.19 18.87
N PRO A 37 -13.60 -3.33 18.12
CA PRO A 37 -13.71 -3.49 16.67
C PRO A 37 -12.36 -3.32 15.98
N LEU A 38 -12.23 -3.92 14.80
CA LEU A 38 -11.14 -3.62 13.89
C LEU A 38 -11.32 -2.19 13.35
N ALA A 39 -10.49 -1.27 13.81
CA ALA A 39 -10.56 0.15 13.49
C ALA A 39 -9.15 0.74 13.39
N CYS A 40 -9.04 1.92 12.78
CA CYS A 40 -7.79 2.67 12.74
C CYS A 40 -8.01 4.17 13.00
N LEU A 41 -6.98 4.81 13.54
CA LEU A 41 -6.80 6.25 13.52
C LEU A 41 -5.94 6.58 12.30
N LEU A 42 -6.41 7.47 11.44
CA LEU A 42 -5.74 7.86 10.19
C LEU A 42 -5.46 9.36 10.19
N THR A 43 -4.23 9.73 9.86
CA THR A 43 -3.81 11.12 9.62
C THR A 43 -3.41 11.27 8.15
N PRO A 44 -4.34 11.61 7.24
CA PRO A 44 -4.08 11.57 5.79
C PRO A 44 -2.97 12.52 5.33
N LEU A 45 -2.82 13.67 6.00
CA LEU A 45 -1.81 14.68 5.71
C LEU A 45 -0.71 14.68 6.79
N LYS A 46 -0.28 13.49 7.22
CA LYS A 46 0.88 13.36 8.11
C LYS A 46 2.11 13.95 7.41
N GLU A 47 2.81 14.86 8.09
CA GLU A 47 4.00 15.49 7.52
C GLU A 47 5.10 14.46 7.29
N ARG A 48 5.61 14.41 6.05
CA ARG A 48 6.68 13.51 5.60
C ARG A 48 7.73 14.30 4.81
N PRO A 49 8.59 15.08 5.49
CA PRO A 49 9.61 15.89 4.83
C PRO A 49 10.67 15.05 4.10
N ASP A 50 10.75 13.76 4.41
CA ASP A 50 11.63 12.77 3.80
C ASP A 50 11.20 12.32 2.40
N LEU A 51 9.93 12.54 2.02
CA LEU A 51 9.39 12.09 0.74
C LEU A 51 9.27 13.24 -0.27
N PRO A 52 9.86 13.12 -1.47
CA PRO A 52 9.66 14.12 -2.52
C PRO A 52 8.25 14.03 -3.11
N PRO A 53 7.66 15.15 -3.55
CA PRO A 53 6.39 15.13 -4.25
C PRO A 53 6.51 14.40 -5.59
N VAL A 54 5.54 13.54 -5.89
CA VAL A 54 5.47 12.78 -7.13
C VAL A 54 4.80 13.62 -8.21
N GLN A 55 5.51 13.89 -9.31
CA GLN A 55 5.06 14.80 -10.38
C GLN A 55 4.36 14.09 -11.56
N TYR A 56 3.73 12.95 -11.33
CA TYR A 56 2.97 12.23 -12.36
C TYR A 56 1.60 11.78 -11.85
N GLU A 57 0.68 11.59 -12.80
CA GLU A 57 -0.67 11.10 -12.52
C GLU A 57 -0.66 9.68 -11.94
N PRO A 58 -1.46 9.37 -10.91
CA PRO A 58 -1.48 8.05 -10.29
C PRO A 58 -1.82 6.96 -11.32
N VAL A 59 -1.05 5.87 -11.29
CA VAL A 59 -1.28 4.72 -12.17
C VAL A 59 -2.44 3.90 -11.61
N LEU A 60 -3.59 3.95 -12.29
CA LEU A 60 -4.82 3.27 -11.85
C LEU A 60 -4.96 1.88 -12.45
N CYS A 61 -5.57 0.98 -11.68
CA CYS A 61 -6.05 -0.30 -12.21
C CYS A 61 -7.09 -0.07 -13.33
N SER A 62 -6.90 -0.76 -14.45
CA SER A 62 -7.75 -0.67 -15.64
C SER A 62 -9.19 -1.18 -15.41
N ARG A 63 -9.42 -2.05 -14.42
CA ARG A 63 -10.75 -2.58 -14.10
C ARG A 63 -11.67 -1.45 -13.58
N PRO A 64 -12.81 -1.17 -14.24
CA PRO A 64 -13.70 -0.05 -13.86
C PRO A 64 -14.22 -0.09 -12.44
N THR A 65 -14.47 -1.29 -11.90
CA THR A 65 -14.97 -1.49 -10.53
C THR A 65 -13.88 -1.48 -9.45
N CYS A 66 -12.60 -1.43 -9.85
CA CYS A 66 -11.48 -1.46 -8.89
C CYS A 66 -10.83 -0.08 -8.75
N LYS A 67 -10.27 0.47 -9.85
CA LYS A 67 -9.58 1.78 -9.87
C LYS A 67 -8.53 2.01 -8.77
N ALA A 68 -8.05 0.96 -8.11
CA ALA A 68 -6.99 1.06 -7.11
C ALA A 68 -5.70 1.62 -7.73
N ILE A 69 -4.95 2.39 -6.94
CA ILE A 69 -3.67 2.97 -7.34
C ILE A 69 -2.57 1.90 -7.20
N LEU A 70 -1.64 1.87 -8.16
CA LEU A 70 -0.43 1.05 -8.09
C LEU A 70 0.34 1.37 -6.80
N ASN A 71 0.62 0.33 -6.02
CA ASN A 71 1.26 0.42 -4.71
C ASN A 71 2.25 -0.75 -4.52
N PRO A 72 3.14 -0.72 -3.51
CA PRO A 72 4.20 -1.73 -3.33
C PRO A 72 3.72 -3.18 -3.14
N LEU A 73 2.44 -3.40 -2.82
CA LEU A 73 1.88 -4.75 -2.67
C LEU A 73 1.52 -5.39 -4.02
N CYS A 74 1.55 -4.64 -5.11
CA CYS A 74 1.29 -5.16 -6.45
C CYS A 74 2.49 -5.95 -6.99
N GLN A 75 2.22 -7.10 -7.61
CA GLN A 75 3.27 -7.88 -8.29
C GLN A 75 3.61 -7.25 -9.64
N VAL A 76 4.89 -7.00 -9.91
CA VAL A 76 5.36 -6.35 -11.14
C VAL A 76 6.21 -7.31 -11.96
N ASP A 77 5.86 -7.47 -13.24
CA ASP A 77 6.66 -8.16 -14.24
C ASP A 77 7.31 -7.10 -15.15
N TYR A 78 8.59 -6.82 -14.90
CA TYR A 78 9.36 -5.85 -15.66
C TYR A 78 9.68 -6.30 -17.09
N ARG A 79 9.73 -7.61 -17.34
CA ARG A 79 10.02 -8.17 -18.68
C ARG A 79 8.81 -8.01 -19.59
N ALA A 80 7.63 -8.40 -19.09
CA ALA A 80 6.38 -8.24 -19.82
C ALA A 80 5.83 -6.80 -19.75
N LYS A 81 6.39 -5.95 -18.88
CA LYS A 81 5.92 -4.59 -18.58
C LYS A 81 4.47 -4.60 -18.08
N LEU A 82 4.17 -5.51 -17.17
CA LEU A 82 2.84 -5.70 -16.56
C LEU A 82 2.91 -5.55 -15.05
N TRP A 83 1.78 -5.23 -14.43
CA TRP A 83 1.59 -5.35 -12.99
C TRP A 83 0.22 -5.93 -12.66
N ALA A 84 0.14 -6.72 -11.59
CA ALA A 84 -1.08 -7.33 -11.10
C ALA A 84 -1.58 -6.57 -9.86
N CYS A 85 -2.83 -6.10 -9.91
CA CYS A 85 -3.47 -5.39 -8.80
C CYS A 85 -3.69 -6.33 -7.60
N ASN A 86 -3.23 -5.93 -6.41
CA ASN A 86 -3.36 -6.73 -5.18
C ASN A 86 -4.80 -6.79 -4.62
N PHE A 87 -5.73 -5.97 -5.13
CA PHE A 87 -7.14 -6.02 -4.73
C PHE A 87 -7.97 -6.96 -5.59
N CYS A 88 -7.82 -6.89 -6.92
CA CYS A 88 -8.72 -7.56 -7.87
C CYS A 88 -8.03 -8.52 -8.84
N PHE A 89 -6.70 -8.66 -8.73
CA PHE A 89 -5.84 -9.51 -9.55
C PHE A 89 -5.86 -9.22 -11.06
N GLN A 90 -6.41 -8.08 -11.47
CA GLN A 90 -6.34 -7.62 -12.86
C GLN A 90 -4.88 -7.37 -13.26
N ARG A 91 -4.47 -7.90 -14.41
CA ARG A 91 -3.19 -7.54 -15.06
C ARG A 91 -3.36 -6.25 -15.85
N ASN A 92 -2.46 -5.31 -15.60
CA ASN A 92 -2.46 -3.98 -16.19
C ASN A 92 -1.11 -3.75 -16.88
N GLN A 93 -1.11 -2.97 -17.96
CA GLN A 93 0.14 -2.52 -18.58
C GLN A 93 0.79 -1.44 -17.72
N VAL A 94 2.12 -1.48 -17.61
CA VAL A 94 2.89 -0.39 -17.01
C VAL A 94 2.87 0.80 -17.97
N SER A 95 2.41 1.95 -17.51
CA SER A 95 2.38 3.17 -18.33
C SER A 95 3.81 3.68 -18.60
N MET A 96 4.03 4.26 -19.78
CA MET A 96 5.34 4.79 -20.18
C MET A 96 5.92 5.86 -19.21
N PRO A 97 5.14 6.81 -18.67
CA PRO A 97 5.64 7.78 -17.69
C PRO A 97 6.19 7.11 -16.42
N TYR A 98 5.50 6.08 -15.90
CA TYR A 98 5.96 5.32 -14.73
C TYR A 98 7.26 4.56 -15.01
N TYR A 99 7.37 3.95 -16.19
CA TYR A 99 8.56 3.20 -16.59
C TYR A 99 9.80 4.09 -16.73
N ILE A 100 9.63 5.32 -17.24
CA ILE A 100 10.72 6.28 -17.42
C ILE A 100 11.21 6.81 -16.06
N GLN A 101 10.30 7.14 -15.15
CA GLN A 101 10.69 7.67 -13.83
C GLN A 101 11.27 6.61 -12.90
N ASN A 102 10.81 5.35 -12.99
CA ASN A 102 11.19 4.29 -12.07
C ASN A 102 12.28 3.34 -12.58
N ARG A 103 12.99 3.68 -13.66
CA ARG A 103 14.14 2.89 -14.16
C ARG A 103 15.31 2.73 -13.17
N GLY A 104 15.22 3.32 -11.97
CA GLY A 104 16.10 3.07 -10.83
C GLY A 104 15.48 3.28 -9.44
N LEU A 105 14.18 3.57 -9.32
CA LEU A 105 13.55 4.00 -8.05
C LEU A 105 12.64 2.94 -7.40
N CYS A 106 12.12 1.95 -8.15
CA CYS A 106 11.28 0.89 -7.57
C CYS A 106 12.01 -0.07 -6.62
N LEU A 107 13.33 0.03 -6.48
CA LEU A 107 14.12 -0.81 -5.57
C LEU A 107 14.64 -0.07 -4.33
N TYR A 108 14.48 1.25 -4.22
CA TYR A 108 15.28 2.03 -3.27
C TYR A 108 14.54 3.03 -2.37
N ASN A 109 13.23 3.21 -2.49
CA ASN A 109 12.50 4.16 -1.65
C ASN A 109 11.23 3.57 -1.00
N PHE A 110 11.37 2.41 -0.39
CA PHE A 110 10.52 1.94 0.71
C PHE A 110 11.36 1.21 1.75
#